data_AF-A0A7X6L9S8-F1
#
_entry.id   AF-A0A7X6L9S8-F1
#
_cell.length_a   1.000
_cell.length_b   1.000
_cell.length_c   1.000
_cell.angle_alpha   90.00
_cell.angle_beta   90.00
_cell.angle_gamma   90.00
#
_symmetry.space_group_name_H-M   'P 1'
#
loop_
_entity.id
_entity.type
_entity.pdbx_description
1 polymer ?
#
loop_
_entity_poly.entity_id
_entity_poly.type
_entity_poly.pdbx_seq_one_letter_code
_entity_poly.pdbx_strand_id
1 'polypeptide(L)' 'MYGTANFSVLTDCAKDPGELTAGRAHTAMQVHLDCSVELCRVRRRARRTLVEARLMVLDERATP' A
#
# COMPACT_ATOMS: atom_id res chain seq x y z
N MET A 1 10.73 -23.17 -8.47
CA MET A 1 11.07 -22.10 -7.52
C MET A 1 10.47 -20.80 -8.03
N TYR A 2 9.28 -20.43 -7.59
CA TYR A 2 8.61 -19.17 -7.95
C TYR A 2 8.41 -18.39 -6.65
N GLY A 3 9.11 -17.28 -6.40
CA GLY A 3 8.80 -16.52 -5.19
C GLY A 3 9.65 -15.34 -4.76
N THR A 4 10.80 -15.04 -5.37
CA THR A 4 11.71 -14.01 -4.80
C THR A 4 11.69 -12.65 -5.50
N ALA A 5 11.13 -12.53 -6.70
CA ALA A 5 11.11 -11.25 -7.42
C ALA A 5 10.00 -10.27 -6.97
N ASN A 6 8.95 -10.75 -6.29
CA ASN A 6 7.79 -9.93 -5.91
C ASN A 6 7.82 -9.38 -4.47
N PHE A 7 8.70 -9.92 -3.61
CA PHE A 7 8.80 -9.49 -2.21
C PHE A 7 9.56 -8.15 -2.08
N SER A 8 10.59 -7.95 -2.91
CA SER A 8 11.51 -6.81 -2.81
C SER A 8 10.84 -5.44 -3.02
N VAL A 9 9.81 -5.36 -3.86
CA VAL A 9 9.14 -4.09 -4.18
C VAL A 9 8.20 -3.62 -3.06
N LEU A 10 7.64 -4.56 -2.29
CA LEU A 10 6.74 -4.23 -1.18
C LEU A 10 7.48 -4.06 0.14
N THR A 11 8.78 -4.32 0.25
CA THR A 11 9.55 -4.15 1.49
C THR A 11 10.29 -2.83 1.58
N ASP A 12 10.46 -2.12 0.47
CA ASP A 12 11.16 -0.83 0.44
C ASP A 12 10.17 0.34 0.56
N CYS A 13 10.12 0.97 1.74
CA CYS A 13 9.22 2.08 2.04
C CYS A 13 9.43 3.30 1.13
N ALA A 14 10.67 3.52 0.66
CA ALA A 14 11.06 4.72 -0.08
C ALA A 14 10.85 4.56 -1.59
N LYS A 15 10.67 3.33 -2.06
CA LYS A 15 10.44 3.01 -3.47
C LYS A 15 8.95 2.98 -3.77
N ASP A 16 8.55 3.61 -4.88
CA ASP A 16 7.18 3.46 -5.35
C ASP A 16 7.00 2.03 -5.88
N PRO A 17 5.98 1.28 -5.41
CA PRO A 17 5.81 -0.11 -5.80
C PRO A 17 5.13 -0.27 -7.17
N GLY A 18 4.81 0.83 -7.86
CA GLY A 18 4.04 0.83 -9.09
C GLY A 18 2.56 0.53 -8.87
N GLU A 19 1.90 0.06 -9.93
CA GLU A 19 0.50 -0.35 -9.85
C GLU A 19 0.33 -1.60 -8.98
N LEU A 20 -0.62 -1.52 -8.05
CA LEU A 20 -0.97 -2.61 -7.15
C LEU A 20 -2.36 -3.12 -7.50
N THR A 21 -2.54 -4.44 -7.42
CA THR A 21 -3.88 -5.01 -7.31
C THR A 21 -4.40 -4.82 -5.89
N ALA A 22 -5.72 -4.88 -5.68
CA ALA A 22 -6.31 -4.76 -4.35
C ALA A 22 -5.69 -5.74 -3.33
N GLY A 23 -5.46 -7.00 -3.72
CA GLY A 23 -4.81 -7.98 -2.86
C GLY A 23 -3.38 -7.58 -2.46
N ARG A 24 -2.57 -7.11 -3.40
CA ARG A 24 -1.20 -6.62 -3.10
C ARG A 24 -1.23 -5.35 -2.27
N ALA A 25 -2.23 -4.49 -2.46
CA ALA A 25 -2.41 -3.30 -1.64
C ALA A 25 -2.77 -3.64 -0.19
N HIS A 26 -3.60 -4.66 0.06
CA HIS A 26 -3.83 -5.17 1.41
C HIS A 26 -2.56 -5.77 2.02
N THR A 27 -1.81 -6.58 1.28
CA THR A 27 -0.52 -7.11 1.76
C THR A 27 0.46 -5.98 2.09
N ALA A 28 0.56 -4.96 1.24
CA ALA A 28 1.37 -3.78 1.49
C ALA A 28 0.97 -3.05 2.78
N MET A 29 -0.35 -2.91 3.04
CA MET A 29 -0.85 -2.32 4.29
C MET A 29 -0.48 -3.12 5.53
N GLN A 30 -0.42 -4.44 5.43
CA GLN A 30 -0.04 -5.34 6.52
C GLN A 30 1.47 -5.34 6.76
N VAL A 31 2.28 -5.38 5.70
CA VAL A 31 3.75 -5.35 5.80
C VAL A 31 4.24 -4.03 6.41
N HIS A 32 3.56 -2.93 6.11
CA HIS A 32 3.94 -1.58 6.57
C HIS A 32 3.06 -1.08 7.73
N LEU A 33 2.58 -1.98 8.60
CA LEU A 33 1.66 -1.63 9.69
C LEU A 33 2.17 -0.45 10.53
N ASP A 34 3.47 -0.44 10.82
CA ASP A 34 4.18 0.54 11.65
C ASP A 34 4.65 1.79 10.89
N CYS A 35 4.56 1.81 9.55
CA CYS A 35 5.01 2.96 8.77
C CYS A 35 3.92 4.03 8.66
N SER A 36 4.27 5.31 8.83
CA SER A 36 3.31 6.39 8.52
C SER A 36 2.93 6.37 7.03
N VAL A 37 1.63 6.42 6.74
CA VAL A 37 1.09 6.49 5.36
C VAL A 37 1.60 7.73 4.62
N GLU A 38 1.87 8.82 5.35
CA GLU A 38 2.38 10.05 4.77
C GLU A 38 3.86 9.99 4.38
N LEU A 39 4.62 9.05 4.97
CA LEU A 39 6.05 8.90 4.72
C LEU A 39 6.37 7.69 3.83
N CYS A 40 5.59 6.61 3.93
CA CYS A 40 5.82 5.39 3.17
C CYS A 40 5.12 5.45 1.81
N ARG A 41 5.91 5.43 0.73
CA ARG A 41 5.39 5.47 -0.65
C ARG A 41 4.56 4.22 -0.96
N VAL A 42 4.99 3.07 -0.48
CA VAL A 42 4.25 1.80 -0.63
C VAL A 42 2.88 1.88 0.02
N ARG A 43 2.81 2.37 1.25
CA ARG A 43 1.56 2.48 2.02
C ARG A 43 0.63 3.54 1.43
N ARG A 44 1.18 4.68 1.00
CA ARG A 44 0.44 5.72 0.26
C ARG A 44 -0.18 5.16 -1.03
N ARG A 45 0.60 4.42 -1.83
CA ARG A 45 0.13 3.81 -3.08
C ARG A 45 -0.96 2.78 -2.82
N ALA A 46 -0.74 1.89 -1.85
CA ALA A 46 -1.72 0.89 -1.45
C ALA A 46 -3.04 1.52 -1.00
N ARG A 47 -2.98 2.61 -0.21
CA ARG A 47 -4.19 3.33 0.23
C ARG A 47 -4.99 3.83 -0.96
N ARG A 48 -4.31 4.51 -1.88
CA ARG A 48 -4.94 5.05 -3.09
C ARG A 48 -5.61 3.96 -3.92
N THR A 49 -4.92 2.84 -4.16
CA THR A 49 -5.48 1.69 -4.87
C THR A 49 -6.73 1.14 -4.19
N LEU A 50 -6.72 0.99 -2.86
CA LEU A 50 -7.87 0.45 -2.12
C LEU A 50 -9.05 1.42 -2.11
N VAL A 51 -8.80 2.73 -2.02
CA VAL A 51 -9.83 3.78 -2.11
C VAL A 51 -10.45 3.82 -3.51
N GLU A 52 -9.64 3.81 -4.56
CA GLU A 52 -10.10 3.78 -5.96
C GLU A 52 -10.92 2.50 -6.25
N ALA A 53 -10.52 1.37 -5.67
CA ALA A 53 -11.25 0.10 -5.78
C ALA A 53 -12.50 0.02 -4.88
N ARG A 54 -12.81 1.05 -4.07
CA ARG A 54 -13.89 1.06 -3.06
C ARG A 54 -13.79 -0.06 -2.03
N LEU A 55 -12.59 -0.57 -1.79
CA LEU A 55 -12.28 -1.61 -0.80
C LEU A 55 -11.74 -1.02 0.51
N MET A 56 -11.55 0.29 0.56
CA MET A 56 -11.23 1.05 1.76
C MET A 56 -12.03 2.34 1.73
N VAL A 57 -12.94 2.48 2.71
CA VAL A 57 -13.66 3.73 2.95
C VAL A 57 -12.84 4.53 3.96
N LEU A 58 -12.46 5.75 3.58
CA LEU A 58 -11.93 6.71 4.54
C LEU A 58 -13.12 7.22 5.33
N ASP A 59 -13.04 7.15 6.66
CA ASP A 59 -14.04 7.75 7.53
C ASP A 59 -14.16 9.25 7.16
N GLU A 60 -15.38 9.81 7.18
CA GLU A 60 -15.67 11.19 6.73
C GLU A 60 -14.91 12.27 7.54
N ARG A 61 -14.18 11.88 8.59
CA ARG A 61 -13.28 12.76 9.35
C ARG A 61 -11.83 12.67 8.88
N ALA A 62 -11.58 13.21 7.70
CA ALA A 62 -10.26 13.72 7.32
C ALA A 62 -10.45 14.97 6.44
N THR A 63 -10.96 16.04 7.03
CA THR A 63 -10.80 17.39 6.44
C THR A 63 -9.31 17.77 6.49
N PRO A 64 -8.76 18.35 5.41
CA PRO A 64 -7.33 18.67 5.25
C PRO A 64 -6.80 19.67 6.28
#